data_AF-A0A6I5R9X7-F1
#
_entry.id   AF-A0A6I5R9X7-F1
#
_cell.length_a   1.000
_cell.length_b   1.000
_cell.length_c   1.000
_cell.angle_alpha   90.00
_cell.angle_beta   90.00
_cell.angle_gamma   90.00
#
_symmetry.space_group_name_H-M   'P 1'
#
loop_
_entity.id
_entity.type
_entity.pdbx_description
1 polymer ?
#
loop_
_entity_poly.entity_id
_entity_poly.type
_entity_poly.pdbx_seq_one_letter_code
_entity_poly.pdbx_strand_id
1 'polypeptide(L)'
;MENAQANQPLTPELIRHLLANAAHFTAFEAEPTPLMSTYRRLMEIYCVIKAGGIEAQREVAHRLEATERAALLAEIQTLAAQPSMESRVRALQQEIWELEQSVASRLNYLDTIDVQEAAIVQRCLPEIDAYFKALGPAR
;
A
#
# COMPACT_ATOMS: atom_id res chain seq x y z
N MET A 1 23.17 3.70 -5.65
CA MET A 1 22.23 4.41 -4.78
C MET A 1 21.24 5.14 -5.68
N GLU A 2 19.96 5.02 -5.37
CA GLU A 2 18.80 5.15 -6.26
C GLU A 2 18.79 6.40 -7.16
N ASN A 3 18.62 6.16 -8.45
CA ASN A 3 18.03 7.15 -9.35
C ASN A 3 16.56 7.29 -8.93
N ALA A 4 16.26 8.20 -8.00
CA ALA A 4 14.91 8.69 -7.81
C ALA A 4 14.55 9.47 -9.08
N GLN A 5 14.05 8.77 -10.10
CA GLN A 5 13.30 9.41 -11.18
C GLN A 5 12.09 10.04 -10.50
N ALA A 6 12.15 11.36 -10.27
CA ALA A 6 11.07 12.10 -9.66
C ALA A 6 9.81 11.89 -10.51
N ASN A 7 8.79 11.26 -9.92
CA ASN A 7 7.49 11.14 -10.55
C ASN A 7 6.98 12.54 -10.86
N GLN A 8 6.37 12.71 -12.03
CA GLN A 8 5.71 13.97 -12.34
C GLN A 8 4.53 14.15 -11.38
N PRO A 9 4.30 15.36 -10.85
CA PRO A 9 3.18 15.61 -9.94
C PRO A 9 1.87 15.30 -10.65
N LEU A 10 1.00 14.54 -9.99
CA LEU A 10 -0.29 14.15 -10.58
C LEU A 10 -1.17 15.39 -10.78
N THR A 11 -1.71 15.54 -11.99
CA THR A 11 -2.75 16.52 -12.33
C THR A 11 -3.93 15.81 -13.01
N PRO A 12 -5.14 16.39 -13.02
CA PRO A 12 -6.27 15.79 -13.74
C PRO A 12 -5.96 15.49 -15.22
N GLU A 13 -5.25 16.39 -15.89
CA GLU A 13 -4.85 16.25 -17.29
C GLU A 13 -3.88 15.08 -17.47
N LEU A 14 -2.87 14.99 -16.59
CA LEU A 14 -1.90 13.91 -16.61
C LEU A 14 -2.56 12.57 -16.29
N ILE A 15 -3.49 12.51 -15.33
CA ILE A 15 -4.26 11.30 -15.03
C ILE A 15 -5.02 10.82 -16.27
N ARG A 16 -5.74 11.71 -16.97
CA ARG A 16 -6.42 11.35 -18.23
C ARG A 16 -5.45 10.84 -19.29
N HIS A 17 -4.30 11.49 -19.43
CA HIS A 17 -3.25 11.05 -20.36
C HIS A 17 -2.72 9.66 -20.00
N LEU A 18 -2.47 9.40 -18.72
CA LEU A 18 -1.98 8.12 -18.22
C LEU A 18 -3.01 6.99 -18.44
N LEU A 19 -4.29 7.23 -18.17
CA LEU A 19 -5.36 6.26 -18.41
C LEU A 19 -5.54 5.94 -19.90
N ALA A 20 -5.46 6.96 -20.78
CA ALA A 20 -5.55 6.77 -22.23
C ALA A 20 -4.42 5.90 -22.80
N ASN A 21 -3.27 5.84 -22.12
CA ASN A 21 -2.08 5.12 -22.55
C ASN A 21 -1.76 3.91 -21.65
N ALA A 22 -2.67 3.50 -20.76
CA ALA A 22 -2.33 2.52 -19.72
C ALA A 22 -1.87 1.16 -20.27
N ALA A 23 -2.38 0.75 -21.44
CA ALA A 23 -1.96 -0.48 -22.12
C ALA A 23 -0.45 -0.50 -22.43
N HIS A 24 0.17 0.65 -22.67
CA HIS A 24 1.62 0.78 -22.89
C HIS A 24 2.42 0.61 -21.59
N PHE A 25 1.85 0.95 -20.44
CA PHE A 25 2.51 0.84 -19.13
C PHE A 25 2.34 -0.55 -18.50
N THR A 26 1.36 -1.33 -18.95
CA THR A 26 1.11 -2.70 -18.46
C THR A 26 1.74 -3.78 -19.34
N ALA A 27 2.38 -3.41 -20.45
CA ALA A 27 3.03 -4.37 -21.35
C ALA A 27 4.33 -4.92 -20.75
N PHE A 28 4.49 -6.25 -20.78
CA PHE A 28 5.62 -6.97 -20.17
C PHE A 28 6.99 -6.62 -20.77
N GLU A 29 7.01 -6.09 -22.00
CA GLU A 29 8.23 -5.73 -22.74
C GLU A 29 8.53 -4.23 -22.75
N ALA A 30 7.77 -3.41 -22.01
CA ALA A 30 7.99 -1.97 -22.00
C ALA A 30 9.25 -1.60 -21.19
N GLU A 31 10.16 -0.86 -21.81
CA GLU A 31 11.29 -0.26 -21.10
C GLU A 31 10.80 0.68 -19.98
N PRO A 32 11.48 0.74 -18.82
CA PRO A 32 11.13 1.66 -17.75
C PRO A 32 11.18 3.12 -18.21
N THR A 33 10.02 3.76 -18.28
CA THR A 33 9.89 5.19 -18.57
C THR A 33 9.42 5.97 -17.33
N PRO A 34 9.74 7.27 -17.23
CA PRO A 34 9.20 8.14 -16.17
C PRO A 34 7.66 8.21 -16.16
N LEU A 35 7.00 8.00 -17.30
CA LEU A 35 5.54 7.91 -17.36
C LEU A 35 5.03 6.61 -16.74
N MET A 36 5.78 5.51 -16.86
CA MET A 36 5.44 4.25 -16.21
C MET A 36 5.54 4.35 -14.69
N SER A 37 6.57 5.03 -14.15
CA SER A 37 6.68 5.25 -12.70
C SER A 37 5.56 6.17 -12.18
N THR A 38 5.19 7.19 -12.96
CA THR A 38 4.06 8.09 -12.65
C THR A 38 2.71 7.36 -12.71
N TYR A 39 2.53 6.45 -13.66
CA TYR A 39 1.35 5.58 -13.72
C TYR A 39 1.26 4.65 -12.52
N ARG A 40 2.37 4.01 -12.11
CA ARG A 40 2.39 3.19 -10.88
C ARG A 40 2.01 4.00 -9.65
N ARG A 41 2.57 5.22 -9.52
CA ARG A 41 2.22 6.14 -8.44
C ARG A 41 0.74 6.51 -8.42
N LEU A 42 0.14 6.73 -9.59
CA LEU A 42 -1.31 6.92 -9.71
C LEU A 42 -2.08 5.69 -9.20
N MET A 43 -1.69 4.47 -9.59
CA MET A 43 -2.34 3.23 -9.17
C MET A 43 -2.22 2.99 -7.66
N GLU A 44 -1.04 3.24 -7.11
CA GLU A 44 -0.74 3.20 -5.69
C GLU A 44 -1.70 4.07 -4.87
N ILE A 45 -1.83 5.35 -5.25
CA ILE A 45 -2.72 6.30 -4.56
C ILE A 45 -4.19 5.91 -4.79
N TYR A 46 -4.56 5.52 -6.01
CA TYR A 46 -5.92 5.08 -6.33
C TYR A 46 -6.34 3.89 -5.46
N CYS A 47 -5.48 2.89 -5.26
CA CYS A 47 -5.76 1.75 -4.37
C CYS A 47 -6.00 2.19 -2.93
N VAL A 48 -5.18 3.12 -2.39
CA VAL A 48 -5.36 3.67 -1.04
C VAL A 48 -6.71 4.40 -0.93
N ILE A 49 -7.05 5.24 -1.92
CA ILE A 49 -8.32 5.97 -1.95
C ILE A 49 -9.52 5.00 -2.02
N LYS A 50 -9.48 3.99 -2.91
CA LYS A 50 -10.54 2.98 -3.02
C LYS A 50 -10.72 2.17 -1.75
N ALA A 51 -9.65 1.98 -0.97
CA ALA A 51 -9.68 1.28 0.30
C ALA A 51 -10.08 2.17 1.50
N GLY A 52 -10.60 3.37 1.26
CA GLY A 52 -11.12 4.27 2.30
C GLY A 52 -10.23 5.48 2.61
N GLY A 53 -9.11 5.65 1.91
CA GLY A 53 -8.21 6.79 2.06
C GLY A 53 -7.13 6.60 3.12
N ILE A 54 -6.20 7.56 3.18
CA ILE A 54 -4.97 7.47 4.00
C ILE A 54 -5.30 7.26 5.49
N GLU A 55 -6.16 8.09 6.07
CA GLU A 55 -6.48 8.04 7.49
C GLU A 55 -7.17 6.73 7.90
N ALA A 56 -8.12 6.23 7.09
CA ALA A 56 -8.76 4.94 7.34
C ALA A 56 -7.74 3.79 7.28
N GLN A 57 -6.79 3.86 6.34
CA GLN A 57 -5.74 2.86 6.20
C GLN A 57 -4.73 2.90 7.37
N ARG A 58 -4.43 4.08 7.93
CA ARG A 58 -3.64 4.22 9.17
C ARG A 58 -4.35 3.59 10.36
N GLU A 59 -5.64 3.90 10.52
CA GLU A 59 -6.43 3.37 11.62
C GLU A 59 -6.50 1.83 11.57
N VAL A 60 -6.71 1.27 10.38
CA VAL A 60 -6.69 -0.19 10.16
C VAL A 60 -5.33 -0.78 10.50
N ALA A 61 -4.22 -0.14 10.10
CA ALA A 61 -2.87 -0.62 10.39
C ALA A 61 -2.59 -0.68 11.91
N HIS A 62 -2.89 0.40 12.64
CA HIS A 62 -2.73 0.44 14.10
C HIS A 62 -3.64 -0.56 14.82
N ARG A 63 -4.89 -0.71 14.35
CA ARG A 63 -5.83 -1.67 14.95
C ARG A 63 -5.36 -3.11 14.74
N LEU A 64 -4.87 -3.43 13.55
CA LEU A 64 -4.28 -4.73 13.24
C LEU A 64 -3.10 -5.02 14.17
N GLU A 65 -2.15 -4.08 14.26
CA GLU A 65 -0.99 -4.18 15.15
C GLU A 65 -1.43 -4.45 16.59
N ALA A 66 -2.31 -3.63 17.15
CA ALA A 66 -2.76 -3.75 18.53
C ALA A 66 -3.45 -5.10 18.79
N THR A 67 -4.27 -5.57 17.85
CA THR A 67 -5.03 -6.82 17.99
C THR A 67 -4.12 -8.04 17.92
N GLU A 68 -3.30 -8.14 16.88
CA GLU A 68 -2.42 -9.28 16.65
C GLU A 68 -1.32 -9.35 17.71
N ARG A 69 -0.72 -8.20 18.07
CA ARG A 69 0.27 -8.12 19.15
C ARG A 69 -0.30 -8.55 20.49
N ALA A 70 -1.53 -8.15 20.82
CA ALA A 70 -2.18 -8.58 22.05
C ALA A 70 -2.42 -10.09 22.07
N ALA A 71 -2.84 -10.68 20.94
CA ALA A 71 -3.03 -12.13 20.82
C ALA A 71 -1.72 -12.90 21.01
N LEU A 72 -0.64 -12.48 20.33
CA LEU A 72 0.69 -13.10 20.44
C LEU A 72 1.25 -12.99 21.86
N LEU A 73 1.08 -11.84 22.52
CA LEU A 73 1.51 -11.66 23.91
C LEU A 73 0.72 -12.55 24.88
N ALA A 74 -0.58 -12.73 24.67
CA ALA A 74 -1.38 -13.65 25.48
C ALA A 74 -0.94 -15.11 25.30
N GLU A 75 -0.58 -15.52 24.09
CA GLU A 75 -0.01 -16.85 23.83
C GLU A 75 1.34 -17.02 24.53
N ILE A 76 2.23 -16.02 24.43
CA ILE A 76 3.53 -16.03 25.14
C ILE A 76 3.32 -16.18 26.65
N GLN A 77 2.40 -15.42 27.25
CA GLN A 77 2.13 -15.51 28.69
C GLN A 77 1.67 -16.91 29.11
N THR A 78 0.89 -17.58 28.26
CA THR A 78 0.41 -18.95 28.51
C THR A 78 1.54 -19.97 28.40
N LEU A 79 2.48 -19.78 27.47
CA LEU A 79 3.55 -20.73 27.18
C LEU A 79 4.82 -20.52 28.02
N ALA A 80 5.07 -19.30 28.50
CA ALA A 80 6.31 -18.93 29.19
C ALA A 80 6.56 -19.70 30.50
N ALA A 81 5.51 -20.20 31.13
CA ALA A 81 5.61 -21.03 32.34
C ALA A 81 6.10 -22.46 32.07
N GLN A 82 6.19 -22.89 30.80
CA GLN A 82 6.53 -24.25 30.40
C GLN A 82 7.93 -24.29 29.78
N PRO A 83 8.94 -24.91 30.44
CA PRO A 83 10.31 -24.96 29.92
C PRO A 83 10.43 -25.61 28.54
N SER A 84 9.56 -26.57 28.21
CA SER A 84 9.54 -27.23 26.90
C SER A 84 9.07 -26.32 25.75
N MET A 85 8.51 -25.14 26.07
CA MET A 85 7.94 -24.21 25.09
C MET A 85 8.84 -23.01 24.78
N GLU A 86 10.07 -22.97 25.30
CA GLU A 86 11.02 -21.86 25.10
C GLU A 86 11.24 -21.52 23.61
N SER A 87 11.35 -22.54 22.74
CA SER A 87 11.48 -22.35 21.30
C SER A 87 10.26 -21.67 20.68
N ARG A 88 9.05 -22.06 21.10
CA ARG A 88 7.80 -21.44 20.62
C ARG A 88 7.67 -20.00 21.11
N VAL A 89 8.05 -19.72 22.35
CA VAL A 89 8.08 -18.35 22.90
C VAL A 89 9.00 -17.45 22.07
N ARG A 90 10.21 -17.91 21.71
CA ARG A 90 11.11 -17.16 20.83
C ARG A 90 10.51 -16.93 19.43
N ALA A 91 9.85 -17.93 18.86
CA ALA A 91 9.19 -17.78 17.57
C ALA A 91 8.08 -16.72 17.62
N LEU A 92 7.25 -16.72 18.66
CA LEU A 92 6.20 -15.72 18.85
C LEU A 92 6.77 -14.29 19.03
N GLN A 93 7.90 -14.15 19.72
CA GLN A 93 8.59 -12.87 19.83
C GLN A 93 9.10 -12.36 18.48
N GLN A 94 9.59 -13.27 17.64
CA GLN A 94 9.97 -12.96 16.26
C GLN A 94 8.75 -12.54 15.42
N GLU A 95 7.63 -13.26 15.54
CA GLU A 95 6.36 -12.90 14.88
C GLU A 95 5.89 -11.48 15.28
N ILE A 96 6.01 -11.09 16.56
CA ILE A 96 5.72 -9.72 17.01
C ILE A 96 6.64 -8.70 16.33
N TRP A 97 7.94 -8.96 16.27
CA TRP A 97 8.88 -8.05 15.61
C TRP A 97 8.56 -7.88 14.12
N GLU A 98 8.24 -8.96 13.42
CA GLU A 98 7.86 -8.94 12.00
C GLU A 98 6.56 -8.18 11.76
N LEU A 99 5.57 -8.35 12.64
CA LEU A 99 4.33 -7.57 12.63
C LEU A 99 4.62 -6.07 12.78
N GLU A 100 5.41 -5.68 13.78
CA GLU A 100 5.78 -4.28 14.04
C GLU A 100 6.53 -3.67 12.86
N GLN A 101 7.46 -4.41 12.23
CA GLN A 101 8.16 -3.96 11.01
C GLN A 101 7.21 -3.80 9.82
N SER A 102 6.30 -4.75 9.61
CA SER A 102 5.32 -4.71 8.53
C SER A 102 4.39 -3.50 8.67
N VAL A 103 3.89 -3.24 9.87
CA VAL A 103 3.02 -2.09 10.17
C VAL A 103 3.78 -0.78 10.01
N ALA A 104 5.00 -0.67 10.55
CA ALA A 104 5.84 0.52 10.39
C ALA A 104 6.13 0.82 8.91
N SER A 105 6.46 -0.19 8.11
CA SER A 105 6.67 -0.04 6.67
C SER A 105 5.43 0.49 5.96
N ARG A 106 4.24 -0.03 6.29
CA ARG A 106 2.98 0.45 5.73
C ARG A 106 2.68 1.90 6.12
N LEU A 107 2.88 2.27 7.37
CA LEU A 107 2.67 3.64 7.85
C LEU A 107 3.64 4.61 7.18
N ASN A 108 4.93 4.26 7.11
CA ASN A 108 5.93 5.04 6.40
C ASN A 108 5.58 5.22 4.92
N TYR A 109 5.08 4.18 4.26
CA TYR A 109 4.59 4.29 2.88
C TYR A 109 3.42 5.28 2.77
N LEU A 110 2.43 5.21 3.68
CA LEU A 110 1.31 6.16 3.70
C LEU A 110 1.78 7.61 3.94
N ASP A 111 2.84 7.81 4.73
CA ASP A 111 3.48 9.13 4.93
C ASP A 111 4.14 9.66 3.65
N THR A 112 4.52 8.80 2.71
CA THR A 112 5.07 9.26 1.42
C THR A 112 4.00 9.78 0.46
N ILE A 113 2.70 9.59 0.76
CA ILE A 113 1.61 10.05 -0.11
C ILE A 113 1.34 11.52 0.21
N ASP A 114 1.59 12.39 -0.79
CA ASP A 114 1.27 13.80 -0.67
C ASP A 114 -0.25 14.02 -0.62
N VAL A 115 -0.69 14.88 0.30
CA VAL A 115 -2.12 15.13 0.56
C VAL A 115 -2.80 15.77 -0.66
N GLN A 116 -2.08 16.61 -1.43
CA GLN A 116 -2.63 17.21 -2.64
C GLN A 116 -2.73 16.18 -3.77
N GLU A 117 -1.73 15.30 -3.93
CA GLU A 117 -1.82 14.18 -4.86
C GLU A 117 -3.03 13.29 -4.55
N ALA A 118 -3.22 12.92 -3.29
CA ALA A 118 -4.37 12.13 -2.84
C ALA A 118 -5.71 12.83 -3.13
N ALA A 119 -5.80 14.14 -2.88
CA ALA A 119 -6.99 14.93 -3.16
C ALA A 119 -7.28 15.06 -4.67
N ILE A 120 -6.25 15.13 -5.51
CA ILE A 120 -6.39 15.11 -6.98
C ILE A 120 -6.94 13.76 -7.43
N VAL A 121 -6.35 12.66 -6.99
CA VAL A 121 -6.81 11.30 -7.34
C VAL A 121 -8.25 11.07 -6.84
N GLN A 122 -8.58 11.51 -5.63
CA GLN A 122 -9.93 11.44 -5.08
C GLN A 122 -10.96 12.19 -5.94
N ARG A 123 -10.62 13.37 -6.48
CA ARG A 123 -11.49 14.12 -7.39
C ARG A 123 -11.64 13.44 -8.76
N CYS A 124 -10.57 12.81 -9.25
CA CYS A 124 -10.56 12.06 -10.50
C CYS A 124 -11.12 10.63 -10.37
N LEU A 125 -11.54 10.21 -9.17
CA LEU A 125 -12.00 8.85 -8.90
C LEU A 125 -13.09 8.37 -9.88
N PRO A 126 -14.12 9.17 -10.23
CA PRO A 126 -15.14 8.74 -11.20
C PRO A 126 -14.57 8.43 -12.59
N GLU A 127 -13.57 9.20 -13.05
CA GLU A 127 -12.93 8.99 -14.36
C GLU A 127 -12.07 7.71 -14.34
N ILE A 128 -11.32 7.50 -13.26
CA ILE A 128 -10.49 6.30 -13.08
C ILE A 128 -11.37 5.05 -12.98
N ASP A 129 -12.46 5.11 -12.21
CA ASP A 129 -13.42 4.01 -12.08
C ASP A 129 -14.12 3.69 -13.42
N ALA A 130 -14.48 4.72 -14.20
CA ALA A 130 -15.07 4.55 -15.51
C ALA A 130 -14.11 3.83 -16.48
N TYR A 131 -12.81 4.18 -16.45
CA TYR A 131 -11.78 3.51 -17.21
C TYR A 131 -11.71 2.01 -16.87
N PHE A 132 -11.57 1.65 -15.59
CA PHE A 132 -11.48 0.24 -15.18
C PHE A 132 -12.77 -0.54 -15.46
N LYS A 133 -13.93 0.10 -15.32
CA LYS A 133 -15.21 -0.51 -15.69
C LYS A 133 -15.29 -0.81 -17.19
N ALA A 134 -14.73 0.06 -18.04
CA ALA A 134 -14.72 -0.13 -19.49
C ALA A 134 -13.80 -1.28 -19.95
N LEU A 135 -12.76 -1.60 -19.18
CA LEU A 135 -11.87 -2.74 -19.46
C LEU A 135 -12.58 -4.10 -19.26
N GLY A 136 -13.69 -4.14 -18.52
CA GLY A 136 -14.37 -5.38 -18.16
C GLY A 136 -13.59 -6.22 -17.13
N PRO A 137 -14.13 -7.37 -16.68
CA PRO A 137 -13.35 -8.30 -15.87
C PRO A 137 -12.14 -8.79 -16.66
N ALA A 138 -10.96 -8.79 -16.04
CA ALA A 138 -9.80 -9.48 -16.57
C ALA A 138 -10.21 -10.92 -16.89
N ARG A 139 -10.12 -11.30 -18.16
CA ARG A 139 -10.39 -12.68 -18.61
C ARG A 139 -9.24 -13.59 -18.22
#